data_AF-A0A965FLL7-F1
#
_entry.id   AF-A0A965FLL7-F1
#
_cell.length_a   1.000
_cell.length_b   1.000
_cell.length_c   1.000
_cell.angle_alpha   90.00
_cell.angle_beta   90.00
_cell.angle_gamma   90.00
#
_symmetry.space_group_name_H-M   'P 1'
#
loop_
_entity.id
_entity.type
_entity.pdbx_description
1 polymer ?
#
loop_
_entity_poly.entity_id
_entity_poly.type
_entity_poly.pdbx_seq_one_letter_code
_entity_poly.pdbx_strand_id
1 'polypeptide(L)'
;MPIPACSGTRTSRSGSRRTHLTAGPCGRCARAVRCTPTSGRTRRSCTAGSSTSARSRTHCRCCVTISRVTAHPSTSWRCSRLADATRRAPSGRSSHRGTARWAPSGGNLFSGWMADEGRGTAALDRSLGIWSVTASGVGIIVGAGIYVLVGTAAELAGERVWMSFVVAAVLSALTCLSYVELATMFPRAAAEYEYARHVAPPSVAFVTGWMMVVGLFVAAAAVSLGFARYLEYFVGVDRRAGALMLIALVSALAISGIRRSARMTILLSAVQVGGLVLVIVAGWSHIGDVDLLAGPGGAGGVLSGAALVFFAFIGFDEVITLSEETKNPVRTIPRALLLALGISSVLYVLVAMTAVSVVGADALAASPRPIAAVLDHILGDGGETVLAAAALVATANTTLLCLTASSRLMYGMAVEGALPPVLGRVAMRTRAPFVAIGVAAGCAALIALAGDLATVAGVTDFAVYFEFVAVNLTVIALRFTMPAHPRPFRISWSVRGVPVPPVLGLLAVAVMVPSLGTNTLALGLLTVVLGGGAYALLGRRAPA
;
A
#
# COMPACT_ATOMS: atom_id res chain seq x y z
N MET A 1 55.29 51.27 -7.57
CA MET A 1 55.88 50.74 -6.32
C MET A 1 55.00 49.60 -5.83
N PRO A 2 55.55 48.55 -5.20
CA PRO A 2 56.32 47.42 -5.77
C PRO A 2 55.48 46.10 -5.78
N ILE A 3 55.73 45.01 -6.54
CA ILE A 3 56.94 44.16 -6.75
C ILE A 3 57.36 43.44 -5.44
N PRO A 4 57.69 42.11 -5.38
CA PRO A 4 58.24 41.19 -6.42
C PRO A 4 57.38 39.92 -6.71
N ALA A 5 57.59 39.06 -7.73
CA ALA A 5 58.68 38.71 -8.67
C ALA A 5 59.59 37.50 -8.28
N CYS A 6 59.56 36.44 -9.12
CA CYS A 6 60.57 35.39 -9.38
C CYS A 6 59.97 34.41 -10.44
N SER A 7 60.35 34.43 -11.73
CA SER A 7 61.52 33.75 -12.37
C SER A 7 61.47 32.21 -12.36
N GLY A 8 61.68 31.46 -13.46
CA GLY A 8 62.19 31.85 -14.79
C GLY A 8 61.93 30.82 -15.91
N THR A 9 62.73 30.87 -16.99
CA THR A 9 62.36 30.45 -18.35
C THR A 9 63.29 29.44 -19.05
N ARG A 10 62.76 28.70 -20.04
CA ARG A 10 63.48 28.05 -21.19
C ARG A 10 64.44 26.88 -20.81
N THR A 11 64.88 25.95 -21.67
CA THR A 11 64.78 25.77 -23.15
C THR A 11 64.88 24.27 -23.54
N SER A 12 64.63 23.95 -24.81
CA SER A 12 64.78 22.62 -25.46
C SER A 12 66.22 22.09 -25.58
N ARG A 13 66.42 20.75 -25.63
CA ARG A 13 67.00 20.04 -26.81
C ARG A 13 66.97 18.50 -26.73
N SER A 14 67.21 17.90 -27.89
CA SER A 14 67.18 16.47 -28.23
C SER A 14 68.38 15.63 -27.73
N GLY A 15 68.18 14.32 -27.50
CA GLY A 15 69.26 13.33 -27.35
C GLY A 15 68.73 11.89 -27.38
N SER A 16 69.37 10.98 -28.13
CA SER A 16 68.82 9.66 -28.50
C SER A 16 69.56 8.45 -27.91
N ARG A 17 68.87 7.29 -27.85
CA ARG A 17 69.37 5.92 -27.52
C ARG A 17 69.58 5.69 -26.00
N ARG A 18 69.39 4.50 -25.42
CA ARG A 18 69.28 3.12 -25.95
C ARG A 18 68.06 2.33 -25.40
N THR A 19 67.83 1.18 -26.03
CA THR A 19 66.82 0.13 -25.79
C THR A 19 66.91 -0.57 -24.42
N HIS A 20 65.76 -1.00 -23.87
CA HIS A 20 65.50 -2.40 -23.46
C HIS A 20 63.98 -2.65 -23.29
N LEU A 21 63.51 -3.86 -23.63
CA LEU A 21 62.11 -4.29 -23.46
C LEU A 21 61.88 -4.92 -22.08
N THR A 22 60.71 -4.64 -21.47
CA THR A 22 59.94 -5.61 -20.68
C THR A 22 58.45 -5.20 -20.63
N ALA A 23 57.55 -6.18 -20.67
CA ALA A 23 56.11 -5.98 -20.52
C ALA A 23 55.69 -6.20 -19.05
N GLY A 24 54.62 -5.52 -18.61
CA GLY A 24 54.01 -5.66 -17.28
C GLY A 24 52.47 -5.68 -17.39
N PRO A 25 51.74 -6.55 -16.64
CA PRO A 25 50.37 -6.91 -17.01
C PRO A 25 49.26 -6.28 -16.15
N CYS A 26 48.02 -6.39 -16.66
CA CYS A 26 46.79 -6.06 -15.95
C CYS A 26 46.61 -6.86 -14.64
N GLY A 27 46.06 -6.20 -13.63
CA GLY A 27 45.44 -6.83 -12.45
C GLY A 27 44.07 -6.19 -12.16
N ARG A 28 43.19 -6.78 -11.35
CA ARG A 28 43.37 -7.92 -10.44
C ARG A 28 42.09 -8.75 -10.35
N CYS A 29 42.24 -10.05 -10.11
CA CYS A 29 41.19 -10.93 -9.60
C CYS A 29 41.72 -11.68 -8.36
N ALA A 30 40.80 -12.17 -7.51
CA ALA A 30 41.02 -13.03 -6.33
C ALA A 30 41.85 -12.47 -5.14
N ARG A 31 41.19 -12.33 -3.98
CA ARG A 31 41.81 -12.50 -2.66
C ARG A 31 41.27 -13.80 -2.04
N ALA A 32 42.15 -14.73 -1.73
CA ALA A 32 41.83 -15.92 -0.95
C ALA A 32 42.08 -15.66 0.55
N VAL A 33 41.23 -16.23 1.40
CA VAL A 33 41.37 -16.20 2.86
C VAL A 33 42.46 -17.20 3.29
N ARG A 34 43.35 -16.79 4.20
CA ARG A 34 44.33 -17.69 4.86
C ARG A 34 43.85 -18.02 6.27
N CYS A 35 43.89 -19.30 6.63
CA CYS A 35 43.82 -19.74 8.01
C CYS A 35 45.25 -20.01 8.54
N THR A 36 45.53 -19.63 9.77
CA THR A 36 46.79 -19.87 10.48
C THR A 36 46.60 -20.95 11.55
N PRO A 37 47.52 -21.93 11.70
CA PRO A 37 47.49 -22.87 12.81
C PRO A 37 48.26 -22.32 14.03
N THR A 38 47.75 -22.57 15.23
CA THR A 38 48.48 -22.36 16.50
C THR A 38 48.49 -23.65 17.32
N SER A 39 49.63 -23.91 17.94
CA SER A 39 50.02 -25.22 18.50
C SER A 39 49.88 -25.33 20.02
N GLY A 40 49.50 -26.53 20.49
CA GLY A 40 50.26 -27.23 21.53
C GLY A 40 49.66 -27.40 22.94
N ARG A 41 49.76 -28.65 23.44
CA ARG A 41 49.83 -29.09 24.87
C ARG A 41 48.55 -28.85 25.74
N THR A 42 48.18 -29.62 26.77
CA THR A 42 48.71 -30.86 27.42
C THR A 42 47.67 -31.51 28.37
N ARG A 43 47.87 -32.80 28.76
CA ARG A 43 47.24 -33.56 29.89
C ARG A 43 45.74 -33.93 29.68
N ARG A 44 45.26 -35.18 29.87
CA ARG A 44 45.17 -36.05 31.08
C ARG A 44 44.39 -35.33 32.21
N SER A 45 43.34 -35.87 32.84
CA SER A 45 42.96 -37.28 33.11
C SER A 45 41.54 -37.42 33.71
N CYS A 46 40.89 -38.58 33.54
CA CYS A 46 39.87 -39.21 34.44
C CYS A 46 38.57 -38.40 34.78
N THR A 47 37.44 -38.97 35.22
CA THR A 47 37.05 -40.33 35.67
C THR A 47 35.55 -40.56 35.40
N ALA A 48 35.03 -41.79 35.55
CA ALA A 48 33.63 -42.14 35.30
C ALA A 48 32.77 -42.28 36.57
N GLY A 49 31.45 -42.13 36.40
CA GLY A 49 30.37 -42.51 37.34
C GLY A 49 29.11 -41.66 37.09
N SER A 50 27.86 -42.13 37.15
CA SER A 50 27.26 -43.47 37.23
C SER A 50 25.74 -43.26 37.44
N SER A 51 24.87 -43.95 36.68
CA SER A 51 23.39 -43.99 36.84
C SER A 51 22.64 -42.65 36.58
N THR A 52 21.34 -42.60 36.25
CA THR A 52 20.27 -43.64 36.23
C THR A 52 19.31 -43.48 35.02
N SER A 53 18.27 -44.30 34.94
CA SER A 53 17.30 -44.49 33.83
C SER A 53 16.23 -43.36 33.73
N ALA A 54 15.26 -43.31 32.80
CA ALA A 54 14.68 -44.32 31.89
C ALA A 54 13.88 -43.71 30.71
N ARG A 55 13.73 -44.48 29.59
CA ARG A 55 12.61 -44.53 28.58
C ARG A 55 12.12 -43.21 27.91
N SER A 56 11.60 -43.15 26.68
CA SER A 56 11.57 -43.95 25.44
C SER A 56 10.80 -43.09 24.38
N ARG A 57 10.58 -43.39 23.08
CA ARG A 57 10.94 -44.50 22.17
C ARG A 57 10.78 -44.00 20.70
N THR A 58 11.76 -44.23 19.81
CA THR A 58 11.61 -44.45 18.32
C THR A 58 10.93 -43.37 17.42
N HIS A 59 11.33 -43.12 16.16
CA HIS A 59 12.19 -43.88 15.23
C HIS A 59 13.08 -42.96 14.34
N CYS A 60 14.35 -43.35 14.18
CA CYS A 60 15.15 -43.12 12.97
C CYS A 60 15.69 -44.50 12.49
N ARG A 61 15.98 -44.65 11.20
CA ARG A 61 16.64 -45.85 10.63
C ARG A 61 17.89 -45.44 9.86
N CYS A 62 18.99 -46.16 10.09
CA CYS A 62 20.28 -46.02 9.42
C CYS A 62 20.63 -47.28 8.61
N CYS A 63 21.45 -47.11 7.57
CA CYS A 63 22.49 -48.03 7.06
C CYS A 63 23.50 -47.12 6.32
N VAL A 64 24.78 -46.95 6.66
CA VAL A 64 25.87 -47.90 7.01
C VAL A 64 26.24 -48.75 5.79
N THR A 65 27.19 -48.33 4.93
CA THR A 65 28.68 -48.38 5.00
C THR A 65 29.28 -49.70 4.49
N ILE A 66 30.29 -49.64 3.59
CA ILE A 66 31.52 -50.48 3.61
C ILE A 66 32.55 -49.95 2.58
N SER A 67 33.84 -50.09 2.92
CA SER A 67 35.01 -49.56 2.18
C SER A 67 35.93 -50.69 1.68
N ARG A 68 36.74 -50.44 0.64
CA ARG A 68 37.99 -51.18 0.24
C ARG A 68 38.67 -50.47 -0.95
N VAL A 69 39.96 -50.69 -1.31
CA VAL A 69 41.23 -50.46 -0.58
C VAL A 69 42.43 -50.54 -1.58
N THR A 70 43.42 -49.62 -1.47
CA THR A 70 44.84 -49.63 -1.94
C THR A 70 45.30 -49.96 -3.40
N ALA A 71 45.90 -48.95 -4.05
CA ALA A 71 47.31 -48.78 -4.51
C ALA A 71 48.08 -49.72 -5.50
N HIS A 72 48.68 -49.07 -6.53
CA HIS A 72 49.99 -49.32 -7.22
C HIS A 72 50.20 -50.60 -8.10
N PRO A 73 51.25 -50.69 -8.97
CA PRO A 73 51.82 -49.67 -9.90
C PRO A 73 52.23 -50.21 -11.32
N SER A 74 52.80 -49.31 -12.15
CA SER A 74 53.88 -49.55 -13.16
C SER A 74 53.57 -49.92 -14.64
N THR A 75 54.46 -49.44 -15.52
CA THR A 75 54.69 -49.78 -16.96
C THR A 75 53.61 -49.40 -18.01
N SER A 76 53.92 -49.03 -19.27
CA SER A 76 55.16 -48.51 -19.92
C SER A 76 54.90 -48.06 -21.39
N TRP A 77 55.77 -47.19 -21.96
CA TRP A 77 55.86 -46.76 -23.38
C TRP A 77 54.64 -45.99 -23.96
N ARG A 78 54.71 -45.17 -25.04
CA ARG A 78 55.71 -44.95 -26.10
C ARG A 78 55.71 -43.47 -26.58
N CYS A 79 56.73 -43.06 -27.37
CA CYS A 79 56.99 -41.66 -27.79
C CYS A 79 56.87 -41.44 -29.33
N SER A 80 56.40 -40.26 -29.76
CA SER A 80 56.64 -39.54 -31.05
C SER A 80 55.81 -38.23 -31.02
N ARG A 81 56.26 -37.00 -31.33
CA ARG A 81 57.18 -36.34 -32.29
C ARG A 81 56.61 -36.11 -33.71
N LEU A 82 56.96 -34.93 -34.27
CA LEU A 82 56.74 -34.39 -35.64
C LEU A 82 55.35 -33.73 -35.86
N ALA A 83 55.19 -32.66 -36.67
CA ALA A 83 56.14 -31.66 -37.21
C ALA A 83 55.37 -30.43 -37.78
N ASP A 84 56.12 -29.41 -38.23
CA ASP A 84 55.67 -28.15 -38.88
C ASP A 84 54.65 -28.26 -40.02
N ALA A 85 53.88 -27.17 -40.25
CA ALA A 85 53.81 -26.50 -41.58
C ALA A 85 52.94 -25.21 -41.61
N THR A 86 53.60 -24.07 -41.52
CA THR A 86 53.39 -22.81 -42.26
C THR A 86 52.26 -22.71 -43.33
N ARG A 87 51.51 -21.58 -43.38
CA ARG A 87 51.62 -20.50 -44.42
C ARG A 87 50.47 -19.46 -44.45
N ARG A 88 50.89 -18.18 -44.44
CA ARG A 88 50.40 -16.99 -45.19
C ARG A 88 48.96 -16.44 -44.99
N ALA A 89 48.91 -15.10 -44.88
CA ALA A 89 47.71 -14.25 -44.93
C ALA A 89 47.24 -13.98 -46.38
N PRO A 90 46.16 -13.20 -46.59
CA PRO A 90 46.38 -11.75 -46.74
C PRO A 90 45.34 -10.84 -46.05
N SER A 91 45.68 -9.55 -46.00
CA SER A 91 44.83 -8.44 -45.56
C SER A 91 43.79 -8.05 -46.62
N GLY A 92 42.60 -7.62 -46.18
CA GLY A 92 41.57 -7.03 -47.03
C GLY A 92 40.78 -5.94 -46.30
N ARG A 93 40.89 -4.69 -46.77
CA ARG A 93 40.01 -3.57 -46.36
C ARG A 93 38.78 -3.52 -47.28
N SER A 94 37.58 -3.51 -46.73
CA SER A 94 36.38 -2.90 -47.35
C SER A 94 35.35 -2.61 -46.23
N SER A 95 35.17 -1.34 -45.87
CA SER A 95 34.07 -0.46 -46.31
C SER A 95 32.75 -0.67 -45.54
N HIS A 96 32.49 0.21 -44.58
CA HIS A 96 31.20 0.30 -43.89
C HIS A 96 30.05 0.62 -44.86
N ARG A 97 29.10 -0.32 -45.01
CA ARG A 97 27.68 -0.03 -45.30
C ARG A 97 26.80 -1.02 -44.54
N GLY A 98 26.66 -0.79 -43.23
CA GLY A 98 25.76 -1.57 -42.38
C GLY A 98 24.32 -1.08 -42.52
N THR A 99 23.49 -1.79 -43.28
CA THR A 99 22.03 -1.65 -43.19
C THR A 99 21.56 -2.13 -41.82
N ALA A 100 20.96 -1.25 -41.01
CA ALA A 100 20.49 -1.58 -39.67
C ALA A 100 19.25 -2.50 -39.70
N ARG A 101 19.47 -3.80 -39.89
CA ARG A 101 18.47 -4.84 -39.73
C ARG A 101 18.39 -5.21 -38.24
N TRP A 102 17.38 -4.70 -37.54
CA TRP A 102 17.11 -5.08 -36.16
C TRP A 102 16.82 -6.58 -36.08
N ALA A 103 17.62 -7.31 -35.28
CA ALA A 103 17.36 -8.68 -34.89
C ALA A 103 17.11 -8.71 -33.38
N PRO A 104 16.04 -9.36 -32.89
CA PRO A 104 15.73 -9.40 -31.47
C PRO A 104 16.64 -10.40 -30.75
N SER A 105 17.70 -9.90 -30.10
CA SER A 105 18.53 -10.72 -29.22
C SER A 105 17.79 -11.01 -27.92
N GLY A 106 17.06 -12.13 -27.89
CA GLY A 106 16.50 -12.67 -26.66
C GLY A 106 17.60 -13.03 -25.65
N GLY A 107 17.74 -12.20 -24.63
CA GLY A 107 18.64 -12.41 -23.49
C GLY A 107 17.99 -11.83 -22.24
N ASN A 108 17.96 -12.60 -21.16
CA ASN A 108 17.09 -12.37 -20.00
C ASN A 108 17.54 -11.21 -19.09
N LEU A 109 17.55 -9.98 -19.61
CA LEU A 109 17.66 -8.76 -18.79
C LEU A 109 16.54 -8.66 -17.73
N PHE A 110 15.39 -9.30 -18.01
CA PHE A 110 14.24 -9.39 -17.09
C PHE A 110 14.52 -10.17 -15.78
N SER A 111 15.53 -11.05 -15.72
CA SER A 111 15.88 -11.77 -14.49
C SER A 111 16.93 -11.05 -13.63
N GLY A 112 17.65 -10.07 -14.17
CA GLY A 112 18.64 -9.30 -13.41
C GLY A 112 17.99 -8.34 -12.40
N TRP A 113 16.95 -7.62 -12.82
CA TRP A 113 16.29 -6.59 -12.00
C TRP A 113 15.51 -7.15 -10.82
N MET A 114 14.88 -8.33 -10.96
CA MET A 114 14.22 -9.01 -9.83
C MET A 114 15.21 -9.55 -8.76
N ALA A 115 16.51 -9.63 -9.05
CA ALA A 115 17.49 -10.27 -8.16
C ALA A 115 18.12 -9.31 -7.14
N ASP A 116 18.30 -8.02 -7.46
CA ASP A 116 19.04 -7.08 -6.58
C ASP A 116 18.15 -6.16 -5.73
N GLU A 117 16.88 -5.91 -6.08
CA GLU A 117 15.96 -5.17 -5.18
C GLU A 117 15.52 -6.00 -3.95
N GLY A 118 15.77 -7.31 -3.95
CA GLY A 118 15.48 -8.20 -2.81
C GLY A 118 16.41 -8.06 -1.60
N ARG A 119 17.40 -7.17 -1.64
CA ARG A 119 18.43 -7.02 -0.58
C ARG A 119 18.04 -6.01 0.53
N GLY A 120 16.85 -6.15 1.12
CA GLY A 120 16.48 -5.33 2.28
C GLY A 120 15.19 -5.71 3.00
N THR A 121 14.12 -5.98 2.25
CA THR A 121 12.83 -6.42 2.82
C THR A 121 12.89 -7.92 3.13
N ALA A 122 12.43 -8.31 4.32
CA ALA A 122 12.20 -9.72 4.61
C ALA A 122 10.94 -10.12 3.84
N ALA A 123 11.06 -11.04 2.88
CA ALA A 123 9.92 -11.47 2.07
C ALA A 123 8.79 -11.97 2.98
N LEU A 124 7.62 -11.35 2.86
CA LEU A 124 6.44 -11.71 3.66
C LEU A 124 5.94 -13.10 3.22
N ASP A 125 5.49 -13.90 4.19
CA ASP A 125 4.97 -15.23 3.90
C ASP A 125 3.60 -15.11 3.21
N ARG A 126 3.49 -15.67 2.00
CA ARG A 126 2.29 -15.65 1.17
C ARG A 126 1.27 -16.64 1.70
N SER A 127 0.68 -16.30 2.83
CA SER A 127 -0.23 -17.15 3.60
C SER A 127 -1.71 -16.92 3.24
N LEU A 128 -2.08 -15.71 2.83
CA LEU A 128 -3.47 -15.28 2.65
C LEU A 128 -4.11 -15.89 1.39
N GLY A 129 -5.32 -16.42 1.53
CA GLY A 129 -6.18 -16.89 0.43
C GLY A 129 -7.32 -15.91 0.14
N ILE A 130 -8.12 -16.21 -0.89
CA ILE A 130 -9.22 -15.32 -1.33
C ILE A 130 -10.14 -14.90 -0.18
N TRP A 131 -10.64 -15.84 0.63
CA TRP A 131 -11.57 -15.54 1.72
C TRP A 131 -10.97 -14.67 2.83
N SER A 132 -9.68 -14.87 3.17
CA SER A 132 -9.01 -14.04 4.18
C SER A 132 -8.73 -12.63 3.68
N VAL A 133 -8.40 -12.47 2.39
CA VAL A 133 -8.21 -11.15 1.76
C VAL A 133 -9.56 -10.45 1.62
N THR A 134 -10.62 -11.14 1.18
CA THR A 134 -11.98 -10.58 1.11
C THR A 134 -12.47 -10.15 2.49
N ALA A 135 -12.36 -11.00 3.52
CA ALA A 135 -12.80 -10.66 4.88
C ALA A 135 -12.02 -9.47 5.46
N SER A 136 -10.71 -9.39 5.21
CA SER A 136 -9.91 -8.21 5.58
C SER A 136 -10.37 -6.98 4.80
N GLY A 137 -10.62 -7.08 3.49
CA GLY A 137 -11.12 -5.99 2.67
C GLY A 137 -12.48 -5.47 3.11
N VAL A 138 -13.41 -6.35 3.50
CA VAL A 138 -14.69 -5.93 4.08
C VAL A 138 -14.46 -5.15 5.38
N GLY A 139 -13.62 -5.62 6.31
CA GLY A 139 -13.33 -4.89 7.56
C GLY A 139 -12.44 -3.66 7.42
N ILE A 140 -11.76 -3.51 6.28
CA ILE A 140 -11.08 -2.27 5.88
C ILE A 140 -12.12 -1.23 5.47
N ILE A 141 -13.03 -1.58 4.54
CA ILE A 141 -14.09 -0.69 4.06
C ILE A 141 -15.05 -0.34 5.21
N VAL A 142 -15.50 -1.34 5.99
CA VAL A 142 -16.42 -1.21 7.12
C VAL A 142 -15.75 -0.52 8.31
N GLY A 143 -15.69 0.82 8.22
CA GLY A 143 -15.10 1.71 9.23
C GLY A 143 -16.07 2.77 9.76
N ALA A 144 -15.54 3.93 10.16
CA ALA A 144 -16.31 5.01 10.79
C ALA A 144 -17.47 5.56 9.94
N GLY A 145 -17.38 5.46 8.60
CA GLY A 145 -18.34 6.07 7.68
C GLY A 145 -19.79 5.67 7.97
N ILE A 146 -20.10 4.37 7.94
CA ILE A 146 -21.46 3.89 8.22
C ILE A 146 -21.92 4.16 9.66
N TYR A 147 -21.01 4.07 10.62
CA TYR A 147 -21.34 4.23 12.05
C TYR A 147 -21.67 5.69 12.41
N VAL A 148 -20.99 6.66 11.79
CA VAL A 148 -21.04 8.07 12.24
C VAL A 148 -21.63 9.03 11.21
N LEU A 149 -21.39 8.85 9.90
CA LEU A 149 -21.83 9.80 8.87
C LEU A 149 -23.26 9.52 8.37
N VAL A 150 -23.82 8.33 8.65
CA VAL A 150 -25.19 7.98 8.21
C VAL A 150 -26.25 8.97 8.73
N GLY A 151 -26.09 9.54 9.92
CA GLY A 151 -27.00 10.53 10.49
C GLY A 151 -26.96 11.85 9.70
N THR A 152 -25.76 12.39 9.47
CA THR A 152 -25.57 13.61 8.66
C THR A 152 -25.95 13.38 7.18
N ALA A 153 -25.87 12.16 6.68
CA ALA A 153 -26.39 11.81 5.36
C ALA A 153 -27.93 11.69 5.33
N ALA A 154 -28.55 11.25 6.43
CA ALA A 154 -30.00 11.26 6.62
C ALA A 154 -30.55 12.69 6.72
N GLU A 155 -29.81 13.62 7.33
CA GLU A 155 -30.11 15.06 7.32
C GLU A 155 -30.22 15.63 5.89
N LEU A 156 -29.36 15.18 4.98
CA LEU A 156 -29.32 15.63 3.58
C LEU A 156 -30.34 14.91 2.67
N ALA A 157 -30.49 13.59 2.83
CA ALA A 157 -31.28 12.75 1.93
C ALA A 157 -32.68 12.39 2.46
N GLY A 158 -32.96 12.61 3.74
CA GLY A 158 -34.13 12.08 4.44
C GLY A 158 -34.14 10.54 4.45
N GLU A 159 -35.34 9.96 4.43
CA GLU A 159 -35.55 8.50 4.39
C GLU A 159 -34.84 7.83 3.18
N ARG A 160 -34.51 8.60 2.13
CA ARG A 160 -33.79 8.13 0.93
C ARG A 160 -32.28 7.97 1.11
N VAL A 161 -31.72 8.11 2.32
CA VAL A 161 -30.27 7.94 2.55
C VAL A 161 -29.73 6.58 2.09
N TRP A 162 -30.54 5.52 2.05
CA TRP A 162 -30.14 4.25 1.43
C TRP A 162 -29.80 4.38 -0.06
N MET A 163 -30.51 5.24 -0.81
CA MET A 163 -30.17 5.55 -2.21
C MET A 163 -28.81 6.24 -2.32
N SER A 164 -28.44 7.04 -1.33
CA SER A 164 -27.13 7.71 -1.28
C SER A 164 -26.00 6.68 -1.23
N PHE A 165 -26.17 5.63 -0.43
CA PHE A 165 -25.24 4.48 -0.40
C PHE A 165 -25.26 3.67 -1.70
N VAL A 166 -26.41 3.48 -2.36
CA VAL A 166 -26.48 2.82 -3.68
C VAL A 166 -25.69 3.62 -4.73
N VAL A 167 -25.87 4.94 -4.78
CA VAL A 167 -25.14 5.81 -5.71
C VAL A 167 -23.63 5.73 -5.42
N ALA A 168 -23.20 5.94 -4.18
CA ALA A 168 -21.80 5.86 -3.78
C ALA A 168 -21.16 4.48 -4.06
N ALA A 169 -21.90 3.39 -3.87
CA ALA A 169 -21.48 2.03 -4.23
C ALA A 169 -21.26 1.86 -5.74
N VAL A 170 -22.20 2.36 -6.57
CA VAL A 170 -22.07 2.31 -8.04
C VAL A 170 -20.87 3.13 -8.51
N LEU A 171 -20.64 4.33 -7.94
CA LEU A 171 -19.49 5.16 -8.30
C LEU A 171 -18.16 4.50 -7.91
N SER A 172 -18.11 3.93 -6.71
CA SER A 172 -16.97 3.13 -6.23
C SER A 172 -16.72 1.93 -7.15
N ALA A 173 -17.76 1.23 -7.58
CA ALA A 173 -17.65 0.05 -8.46
C ALA A 173 -17.05 0.39 -9.83
N LEU A 174 -17.36 1.57 -10.40
CA LEU A 174 -16.81 2.01 -11.68
C LEU A 174 -15.29 2.21 -11.60
N THR A 175 -14.78 2.88 -10.56
CA THR A 175 -13.33 3.09 -10.36
C THR A 175 -12.63 1.84 -9.82
N CYS A 176 -13.31 1.01 -9.04
CA CYS A 176 -12.84 -0.30 -8.61
C CYS A 176 -12.43 -1.18 -9.81
N LEU A 177 -13.16 -1.16 -10.93
CA LEU A 177 -12.75 -1.87 -12.16
C LEU A 177 -11.41 -1.35 -12.73
N SER A 178 -11.13 -0.06 -12.60
CA SER A 178 -9.83 0.55 -12.96
C SER A 178 -8.71 0.05 -12.06
N TYR A 179 -8.95 0.08 -10.73
CA TYR A 179 -8.03 -0.46 -9.73
C TYR A 179 -7.70 -1.93 -9.96
N VAL A 180 -8.69 -2.76 -10.27
CA VAL A 180 -8.48 -4.18 -10.57
C VAL A 180 -7.61 -4.37 -11.81
N GLU A 181 -7.80 -3.58 -12.88
CA GLU A 181 -6.93 -3.67 -14.05
C GLU A 181 -5.48 -3.26 -13.71
N LEU A 182 -5.28 -2.14 -13.01
CA LEU A 182 -3.94 -1.69 -12.59
C LEU A 182 -3.25 -2.67 -11.64
N ALA A 183 -3.95 -3.18 -10.63
CA ALA A 183 -3.39 -4.13 -9.66
C ALA A 183 -2.95 -5.46 -10.31
N THR A 184 -3.59 -5.89 -11.41
CA THR A 184 -3.10 -7.06 -12.16
C THR A 184 -1.94 -6.76 -13.10
N MET A 185 -1.80 -5.50 -13.53
CA MET A 185 -0.72 -5.05 -14.41
C MET A 185 0.55 -4.74 -13.61
N PHE A 186 0.40 -4.16 -12.42
CA PHE A 186 1.45 -3.71 -11.51
C PHE A 186 1.14 -4.17 -10.06
N PRO A 187 1.41 -5.44 -9.71
CA PRO A 187 1.12 -5.99 -8.37
C PRO A 187 2.18 -5.58 -7.34
N ARG A 188 2.32 -4.27 -7.11
CA ARG A 188 3.19 -3.63 -6.10
C ARG A 188 2.32 -2.98 -5.00
N ALA A 189 2.82 -2.92 -3.77
CA ALA A 189 2.07 -2.42 -2.61
C ALA A 189 1.97 -0.88 -2.52
N ALA A 190 2.56 -0.13 -3.47
CA ALA A 190 2.34 1.30 -3.65
C ALA A 190 1.57 1.47 -4.97
N ALA A 191 0.29 1.85 -4.89
CA ALA A 191 -0.60 1.84 -6.04
C ALA A 191 -0.55 3.17 -6.83
N GLU A 192 -1.11 4.25 -6.29
CA GLU A 192 -1.56 5.44 -7.02
C GLU A 192 -0.41 6.26 -7.60
N TYR A 193 0.61 6.53 -6.78
CA TYR A 193 1.82 7.26 -7.18
C TYR A 193 2.60 6.51 -8.27
N GLU A 194 2.79 5.20 -8.10
CA GLU A 194 3.49 4.33 -9.07
C GLU A 194 2.69 4.22 -10.37
N TYR A 195 1.36 4.03 -10.29
CA TYR A 195 0.48 3.96 -11.46
C TYR A 195 0.54 5.28 -12.25
N ALA A 196 0.41 6.42 -11.58
CA ALA A 196 0.49 7.74 -12.22
C ALA A 196 1.87 7.99 -12.86
N ARG A 197 2.96 7.55 -12.22
CA ARG A 197 4.35 7.69 -12.72
C ARG A 197 4.59 7.00 -14.07
N HIS A 198 3.82 5.96 -14.42
CA HIS A 198 3.95 5.27 -15.71
C HIS A 198 3.36 6.05 -16.91
N VAL A 199 2.61 7.12 -16.66
CA VAL A 199 1.86 7.88 -17.68
C VAL A 199 2.14 9.38 -17.61
N ALA A 200 2.16 9.93 -16.40
CA ALA A 200 2.13 11.37 -16.17
C ALA A 200 3.53 11.93 -15.84
N PRO A 201 3.74 13.26 -16.02
CA PRO A 201 4.98 13.90 -15.59
C PRO A 201 5.25 13.70 -14.09
N PRO A 202 6.52 13.72 -13.64
CA PRO A 202 6.87 13.49 -12.22
C PRO A 202 6.17 14.44 -11.23
N SER A 203 5.84 15.67 -11.66
CA SER A 203 5.06 16.62 -10.86
C SER A 203 3.62 16.14 -10.60
N VAL A 204 2.95 15.61 -11.62
CA VAL A 204 1.58 15.09 -11.51
C VAL A 204 1.57 13.81 -10.68
N ALA A 205 2.52 12.89 -10.94
CA ALA A 205 2.68 11.68 -10.12
C ALA A 205 2.91 12.03 -8.64
N PHE A 206 3.81 12.98 -8.35
CA PHE A 206 4.03 13.47 -6.98
C PHE A 206 2.75 14.04 -6.35
N VAL A 207 1.98 14.87 -7.07
CA VAL A 207 0.73 15.43 -6.54
C VAL A 207 -0.30 14.34 -6.25
N THR A 208 -0.41 13.29 -7.09
CA THR A 208 -1.26 12.12 -6.79
C THR A 208 -0.83 11.42 -5.51
N GLY A 209 0.47 11.11 -5.35
CA GLY A 209 0.98 10.49 -4.11
C GLY A 209 0.81 11.38 -2.87
N TRP A 210 1.01 12.70 -3.03
CA TRP A 210 0.78 13.69 -1.98
C TRP A 210 -0.68 13.73 -1.55
N MET A 211 -1.62 13.72 -2.49
CA MET A 211 -3.06 13.74 -2.16
C MET A 211 -3.48 12.50 -1.39
N MET A 212 -2.97 11.32 -1.73
CA MET A 212 -3.25 10.11 -0.97
C MET A 212 -2.63 10.12 0.43
N VAL A 213 -1.39 10.61 0.58
CA VAL A 213 -0.78 10.80 1.91
C VAL A 213 -1.62 11.74 2.78
N VAL A 214 -2.04 12.88 2.23
CA VAL A 214 -2.85 13.86 2.97
C VAL A 214 -4.27 13.34 3.23
N GLY A 215 -4.90 12.71 2.24
CA GLY A 215 -6.21 12.08 2.35
C GLY A 215 -6.25 11.06 3.48
N LEU A 216 -5.23 10.21 3.60
CA LEU A 216 -5.09 9.25 4.70
C LEU A 216 -4.86 9.92 6.08
N PHE A 217 -4.21 11.09 6.16
CA PHE A 217 -4.11 11.85 7.41
C PHE A 217 -5.47 12.42 7.83
N VAL A 218 -6.21 12.99 6.86
CA VAL A 218 -7.53 13.57 7.07
C VAL A 218 -8.54 12.47 7.42
N ALA A 219 -8.47 11.31 6.77
CA ALA A 219 -9.25 10.11 7.11
C ALA A 219 -8.97 9.63 8.53
N ALA A 220 -7.69 9.48 8.92
CA ALA A 220 -7.32 9.11 10.29
C ALA A 220 -7.88 10.09 11.33
N ALA A 221 -7.90 11.39 11.04
CA ALA A 221 -8.51 12.41 11.89
C ALA A 221 -10.03 12.25 11.98
N ALA A 222 -10.73 12.07 10.85
CA ALA A 222 -12.18 11.89 10.82
C ALA A 222 -12.63 10.64 11.60
N VAL A 223 -11.96 9.51 11.36
CA VAL A 223 -12.21 8.24 12.06
C VAL A 223 -11.96 8.39 13.56
N SER A 224 -10.91 9.12 13.97
CA SER A 224 -10.60 9.36 15.39
C SER A 224 -11.63 10.26 16.08
N LEU A 225 -12.15 11.29 15.38
CA LEU A 225 -13.29 12.09 15.86
C LEU A 225 -14.57 11.26 15.98
N GLY A 226 -14.78 10.30 15.07
CA GLY A 226 -15.86 9.31 15.15
C GLY A 226 -15.74 8.37 16.35
N PHE A 227 -14.56 7.77 16.55
CA PHE A 227 -14.24 6.96 17.74
C PHE A 227 -14.55 7.72 19.04
N ALA A 228 -14.14 8.99 19.10
CA ALA A 228 -14.30 9.79 20.31
C ALA A 228 -15.77 10.03 20.68
N ARG A 229 -16.70 10.15 19.73
CA ARG A 229 -18.15 10.20 20.02
C ARG A 229 -18.65 8.95 20.72
N TYR A 230 -18.11 7.78 20.40
CA TYR A 230 -18.45 6.52 21.09
C TYR A 230 -17.71 6.39 22.43
N LEU A 231 -16.51 6.94 22.57
CA LEU A 231 -15.75 6.90 23.82
C LEU A 231 -16.38 7.81 24.90
N GLU A 232 -16.90 8.96 24.45
CA GLU A 232 -17.65 9.94 25.26
C GLU A 232 -18.75 9.27 26.10
N TYR A 233 -19.46 8.27 25.52
CA TYR A 233 -20.47 7.48 26.21
C TYR A 233 -19.95 6.62 27.37
N PHE A 234 -18.80 5.95 27.18
CA PHE A 234 -18.28 5.00 28.17
C PHE A 234 -17.47 5.66 29.29
N VAL A 235 -16.79 6.77 28.99
CA VAL A 235 -15.75 7.34 29.87
C VAL A 235 -15.96 8.84 30.14
N GLY A 236 -16.91 9.51 29.46
CA GLY A 236 -17.18 10.94 29.65
C GLY A 236 -16.02 11.86 29.25
N VAL A 237 -15.11 11.38 28.39
CA VAL A 237 -13.92 12.13 27.95
C VAL A 237 -14.29 13.07 26.80
N ASP A 238 -13.74 14.29 26.83
CA ASP A 238 -13.88 15.28 25.75
C ASP A 238 -13.50 14.67 24.38
N ARG A 239 -14.26 15.04 23.35
CA ARG A 239 -14.15 14.47 22.00
C ARG A 239 -12.76 14.69 21.36
N ARG A 240 -12.12 15.84 21.58
CA ARG A 240 -10.77 16.09 21.05
C ARG A 240 -9.74 15.30 21.83
N ALA A 241 -9.86 15.24 23.16
CA ALA A 241 -9.00 14.42 24.00
C ALA A 241 -9.09 12.92 23.65
N GLY A 242 -10.30 12.39 23.42
CA GLY A 242 -10.52 11.01 22.99
C GLY A 242 -9.92 10.69 21.62
N ALA A 243 -10.05 11.61 20.66
CA ALA A 243 -9.45 11.47 19.32
C ALA A 243 -7.90 11.48 19.39
N LEU A 244 -7.31 12.41 20.15
CA LEU A 244 -5.86 12.46 20.37
C LEU A 244 -5.33 11.22 21.08
N MET A 245 -6.06 10.73 22.09
CA MET A 245 -5.73 9.50 22.81
C MET A 245 -5.69 8.30 21.85
N LEU A 246 -6.68 8.18 20.96
CA LEU A 246 -6.68 7.12 19.96
C LEU A 246 -5.48 7.24 19.02
N ILE A 247 -5.25 8.42 18.43
CA ILE A 247 -4.13 8.64 17.50
C ILE A 247 -2.80 8.29 18.18
N ALA A 248 -2.59 8.72 19.42
CA ALA A 248 -1.37 8.39 20.18
C ALA A 248 -1.23 6.89 20.46
N LEU A 249 -2.28 6.23 20.93
CA LEU A 249 -2.30 4.79 21.23
C LEU A 249 -2.04 3.94 19.97
N VAL A 250 -2.72 4.27 18.87
CA VAL A 250 -2.62 3.61 17.58
C VAL A 250 -1.23 3.85 16.95
N SER A 251 -0.66 5.05 17.09
CA SER A 251 0.69 5.37 16.61
C SER A 251 1.77 4.62 17.40
N ALA A 252 1.64 4.56 18.73
CA ALA A 252 2.53 3.77 19.58
C ALA A 252 2.47 2.29 19.22
N LEU A 253 1.27 1.77 18.91
CA LEU A 253 1.07 0.41 18.42
C LEU A 253 1.72 0.18 17.03
N ALA A 254 1.56 1.10 16.09
CA ALA A 254 2.17 1.02 14.77
C ALA A 254 3.71 1.02 14.85
N ILE A 255 4.30 1.90 15.66
CA ILE A 255 5.76 1.99 15.90
C ILE A 255 6.29 0.72 16.60
N SER A 256 5.54 0.18 17.56
CA SER A 256 5.84 -1.08 18.27
C SER A 256 5.89 -2.30 17.35
N GLY A 257 5.52 -2.14 16.08
CA GLY A 257 5.66 -3.13 15.04
C GLY A 257 4.43 -3.99 14.94
N ILE A 258 3.64 -3.75 13.89
CA ILE A 258 2.53 -4.62 13.50
C ILE A 258 3.11 -5.87 12.84
N ARG A 259 3.74 -6.71 13.67
CA ARG A 259 3.84 -8.15 13.44
C ARG A 259 2.63 -8.86 14.06
N ARG A 260 1.49 -8.15 14.13
CA ARG A 260 0.20 -8.71 14.53
C ARG A 260 -0.29 -9.59 13.39
N SER A 261 -0.48 -10.87 13.71
CA SER A 261 -0.96 -11.90 12.78
C SER A 261 -2.19 -11.41 12.02
N ALA A 262 -2.26 -11.68 10.71
CA ALA A 262 -3.44 -11.34 9.89
C ALA A 262 -4.76 -11.90 10.47
N ARG A 263 -4.69 -12.97 11.26
CA ARG A 263 -5.83 -13.50 12.05
C ARG A 263 -6.45 -12.44 12.97
N MET A 264 -5.65 -11.55 13.54
CA MET A 264 -6.11 -10.51 14.46
C MET A 264 -6.89 -9.42 13.72
N THR A 265 -6.43 -8.99 12.54
CA THR A 265 -7.19 -8.10 11.64
C THR A 265 -8.50 -8.75 11.21
N ILE A 266 -8.49 -10.02 10.82
CA ILE A 266 -9.69 -10.78 10.45
C ILE A 266 -10.67 -10.89 11.62
N LEU A 267 -10.20 -11.10 12.85
CA LEU A 267 -11.05 -11.14 14.04
C LEU A 267 -11.69 -9.77 14.35
N LEU A 268 -10.93 -8.68 14.25
CA LEU A 268 -11.47 -7.31 14.39
C LEU A 268 -12.51 -7.03 13.31
N SER A 269 -12.23 -7.43 12.06
CA SER A 269 -13.13 -7.33 10.90
C SER A 269 -14.42 -8.13 11.10
N ALA A 270 -14.35 -9.32 11.70
CA ALA A 270 -15.51 -10.12 12.02
C ALA A 270 -16.41 -9.45 13.08
N VAL A 271 -15.82 -8.78 14.08
CA VAL A 271 -16.58 -7.98 15.07
C VAL A 271 -17.23 -6.75 14.41
N GLN A 272 -16.49 -6.02 13.55
CA GLN A 272 -16.99 -4.88 12.78
C GLN A 272 -18.24 -5.23 11.97
N VAL A 273 -18.14 -6.30 11.15
CA VAL A 273 -19.23 -6.78 10.29
C VAL A 273 -20.35 -7.39 11.12
N GLY A 274 -20.04 -8.12 12.18
CA GLY A 274 -21.02 -8.71 13.10
C GLY A 274 -21.93 -7.65 13.73
N GLY A 275 -21.39 -6.48 14.09
CA GLY A 275 -22.20 -5.35 14.59
C GLY A 275 -23.23 -4.85 13.58
N LEU A 276 -22.84 -4.72 12.30
CA LEU A 276 -23.79 -4.31 11.24
C LEU A 276 -24.82 -5.40 10.93
N VAL A 277 -24.40 -6.67 10.88
CA VAL A 277 -25.31 -7.80 10.68
C VAL A 277 -26.32 -7.91 11.82
N LEU A 278 -25.91 -7.64 13.07
CA LEU A 278 -26.82 -7.59 14.21
C LEU A 278 -27.92 -6.53 14.03
N VAL A 279 -27.57 -5.32 13.57
CA VAL A 279 -28.56 -4.26 13.27
C VAL A 279 -29.54 -4.71 12.20
N ILE A 280 -29.04 -5.25 11.08
CA ILE A 280 -29.88 -5.72 9.96
C ILE A 280 -30.85 -6.82 10.44
N VAL A 281 -30.37 -7.78 11.24
CA VAL A 281 -31.19 -8.91 11.72
C VAL A 281 -32.21 -8.46 12.78
N ALA A 282 -31.81 -7.59 13.72
CA ALA A 282 -32.70 -7.10 14.77
C ALA A 282 -33.80 -6.17 14.22
N GLY A 283 -33.46 -5.31 13.25
CA GLY A 283 -34.41 -4.39 12.62
C GLY A 283 -35.14 -4.96 11.39
N TRP A 284 -34.91 -6.23 11.03
CA TRP A 284 -35.42 -6.83 9.78
C TRP A 284 -36.94 -6.71 9.61
N SER A 285 -37.70 -6.86 10.70
CA SER A 285 -39.16 -6.77 10.70
C SER A 285 -39.70 -5.36 10.45
N HIS A 286 -38.89 -4.32 10.68
CA HIS A 286 -39.29 -2.92 10.59
C HIS A 286 -38.97 -2.31 9.21
N ILE A 287 -38.28 -3.04 8.31
CA ILE A 287 -37.88 -2.51 7.00
C ILE A 287 -39.12 -2.20 6.17
N GLY A 288 -39.38 -0.90 5.95
CA GLY A 288 -40.58 -0.41 5.26
C GLY A 288 -41.72 0.07 6.15
N ASP A 289 -41.52 0.16 7.48
CA ASP A 289 -42.47 0.82 8.39
C ASP A 289 -42.63 2.32 8.07
N VAL A 290 -41.59 2.92 7.49
CA VAL A 290 -41.60 4.28 6.91
C VAL A 290 -41.57 4.20 5.39
N ASP A 291 -42.10 5.23 4.72
CA ASP A 291 -41.95 5.36 3.27
C ASP A 291 -40.49 5.71 2.91
N LEU A 292 -39.73 4.69 2.53
CA LEU A 292 -38.34 4.77 2.06
C LEU A 292 -38.15 5.63 0.78
N LEU A 293 -39.24 6.10 0.16
CA LEU A 293 -39.27 7.04 -0.95
C LEU A 293 -39.76 8.44 -0.53
N ALA A 294 -40.25 8.65 0.69
CA ALA A 294 -40.54 9.97 1.24
C ALA A 294 -39.23 10.72 1.62
N GLY A 295 -39.36 11.99 2.00
CA GLY A 295 -38.25 12.80 2.53
C GLY A 295 -37.96 14.07 1.73
N PRO A 296 -37.53 15.16 2.40
CA PRO A 296 -37.46 16.50 1.81
C PRO A 296 -36.31 16.75 0.82
N GLY A 297 -35.36 15.80 0.65
CA GLY A 297 -34.15 16.01 -0.17
C GLY A 297 -34.32 15.84 -1.69
N GLY A 298 -35.38 15.18 -2.17
CA GLY A 298 -35.56 14.91 -3.60
C GLY A 298 -34.41 14.09 -4.20
N ALA A 299 -33.94 14.46 -5.41
CA ALA A 299 -32.74 13.86 -6.01
C ALA A 299 -31.43 14.59 -5.62
N GLY A 300 -31.52 15.89 -5.28
CA GLY A 300 -30.36 16.70 -4.88
C GLY A 300 -29.80 16.26 -3.52
N GLY A 301 -30.67 16.05 -2.53
CA GLY A 301 -30.30 15.54 -1.21
C GLY A 301 -29.69 14.14 -1.25
N VAL A 302 -30.18 13.27 -2.13
CA VAL A 302 -29.55 11.95 -2.39
C VAL A 302 -28.14 12.11 -2.99
N LEU A 303 -27.92 13.08 -3.87
CA LEU A 303 -26.59 13.34 -4.44
C LEU A 303 -25.61 13.93 -3.41
N SER A 304 -26.06 14.89 -2.60
CA SER A 304 -25.25 15.46 -1.51
C SER A 304 -24.97 14.45 -0.40
N GLY A 305 -25.96 13.64 -0.03
CA GLY A 305 -25.79 12.50 0.87
C GLY A 305 -24.82 11.47 0.30
N ALA A 306 -24.91 11.16 -1.00
CA ALA A 306 -23.99 10.23 -1.68
C ALA A 306 -22.55 10.73 -1.69
N ALA A 307 -22.34 12.03 -1.87
CA ALA A 307 -21.02 12.65 -1.78
C ALA A 307 -20.41 12.50 -0.37
N LEU A 308 -21.22 12.66 0.69
CA LEU A 308 -20.77 12.54 2.09
C LEU A 308 -20.57 11.09 2.55
N VAL A 309 -21.47 10.16 2.19
CA VAL A 309 -21.29 8.73 2.54
C VAL A 309 -20.27 8.02 1.66
N PHE A 310 -19.74 8.71 0.64
CA PHE A 310 -18.62 8.22 -0.16
C PHE A 310 -17.43 7.84 0.73
N PHE A 311 -17.20 8.60 1.80
CA PHE A 311 -16.22 8.33 2.85
C PHE A 311 -16.29 6.90 3.41
N ALA A 312 -17.50 6.30 3.48
CA ALA A 312 -17.67 4.94 3.98
C ALA A 312 -17.12 3.86 3.04
N PHE A 313 -16.88 4.17 1.77
CA PHE A 313 -16.35 3.24 0.77
C PHE A 313 -14.82 3.28 0.63
N ILE A 314 -14.14 4.23 1.29
CA ILE A 314 -12.68 4.37 1.26
C ILE A 314 -12.02 3.10 1.80
N GLY A 315 -10.96 2.63 1.13
CA GLY A 315 -10.16 1.48 1.55
C GLY A 315 -10.41 0.18 0.77
N PHE A 316 -11.29 0.15 -0.25
CA PHE A 316 -11.31 -1.02 -1.14
C PHE A 316 -9.98 -1.15 -1.92
N ASP A 317 -9.33 -0.02 -2.18
CA ASP A 317 -8.00 0.17 -2.77
C ASP A 317 -6.89 -0.39 -1.85
N GLU A 318 -6.96 -0.16 -0.54
CA GLU A 318 -6.03 -0.70 0.47
C GLU A 318 -5.92 -2.24 0.47
N VAL A 319 -6.92 -2.96 -0.08
CA VAL A 319 -6.84 -4.41 -0.33
C VAL A 319 -5.64 -4.78 -1.21
N ILE A 320 -5.21 -3.88 -2.09
CA ILE A 320 -4.03 -4.05 -2.96
C ILE A 320 -2.74 -4.11 -2.14
N THR A 321 -2.65 -3.45 -0.97
CA THR A 321 -1.45 -3.53 -0.10
C THR A 321 -1.22 -4.95 0.44
N LEU A 322 -2.26 -5.77 0.52
CA LEU A 322 -2.17 -7.19 0.91
C LEU A 322 -1.61 -8.10 -0.21
N SER A 323 -1.30 -7.56 -1.40
CA SER A 323 -0.78 -8.33 -2.54
C SER A 323 0.50 -9.11 -2.21
N GLU A 324 1.37 -8.55 -1.37
CA GLU A 324 2.64 -9.18 -1.00
C GLU A 324 2.46 -10.42 -0.11
N GLU A 325 1.43 -10.42 0.75
CA GLU A 325 1.06 -11.51 1.67
C GLU A 325 0.08 -12.52 1.03
N THR A 326 -0.38 -12.26 -0.20
CA THR A 326 -1.44 -13.02 -0.86
C THR A 326 -0.92 -14.14 -1.76
N LYS A 327 -1.57 -15.30 -1.70
CA LYS A 327 -1.35 -16.42 -2.64
C LYS A 327 -1.92 -16.05 -4.01
N ASN A 328 -1.08 -16.08 -5.04
CA ASN A 328 -1.44 -15.76 -6.43
C ASN A 328 -2.13 -14.38 -6.58
N PRO A 329 -1.49 -13.26 -6.21
CA PRO A 329 -2.15 -11.95 -6.08
C PRO A 329 -2.85 -11.50 -7.36
N VAL A 330 -2.22 -11.74 -8.53
CA VAL A 330 -2.76 -11.49 -9.87
C VAL A 330 -4.16 -12.10 -10.12
N ARG A 331 -4.52 -13.18 -9.41
CA ARG A 331 -5.85 -13.82 -9.49
C ARG A 331 -6.70 -13.56 -8.25
N THR A 332 -6.09 -13.41 -7.09
CA THR A 332 -6.79 -13.32 -5.80
C THR A 332 -7.25 -11.90 -5.49
N ILE A 333 -6.38 -10.89 -5.67
CA ILE A 333 -6.67 -9.49 -5.37
C ILE A 333 -7.86 -8.96 -6.19
N PRO A 334 -7.93 -9.17 -7.53
CA PRO A 334 -9.11 -8.79 -8.33
C PRO A 334 -10.45 -9.26 -7.78
N ARG A 335 -10.50 -10.54 -7.36
CA ARG A 335 -11.74 -11.15 -6.85
C ARG A 335 -12.04 -10.66 -5.45
N ALA A 336 -11.02 -10.56 -4.58
CA ALA A 336 -11.19 -10.11 -3.22
C ALA A 336 -11.65 -8.64 -3.14
N LEU A 337 -11.11 -7.77 -4.00
CA LEU A 337 -11.46 -6.36 -4.09
C LEU A 337 -12.93 -6.17 -4.56
N LEU A 338 -13.33 -6.86 -5.64
CA LEU A 338 -14.73 -6.85 -6.12
C LEU A 338 -15.71 -7.46 -5.10
N LEU A 339 -15.35 -8.57 -4.46
CA LEU A 339 -16.18 -9.21 -3.43
C LEU A 339 -16.30 -8.34 -2.18
N ALA A 340 -15.20 -7.74 -1.71
CA ALA A 340 -15.20 -6.87 -0.54
C ALA A 340 -16.08 -5.64 -0.76
N LEU A 341 -15.92 -4.95 -1.90
CA LEU A 341 -16.76 -3.83 -2.26
C LEU A 341 -18.24 -4.22 -2.37
N GLY A 342 -18.54 -5.34 -3.04
CA GLY A 342 -19.92 -5.82 -3.20
C GLY A 342 -20.59 -6.18 -1.87
N ILE A 343 -19.90 -6.90 -0.99
CA ILE A 343 -20.41 -7.27 0.34
C ILE A 343 -20.64 -6.01 1.20
N SER A 344 -19.66 -5.10 1.26
CA SER A 344 -19.80 -3.86 2.03
C SER A 344 -20.92 -2.97 1.50
N SER A 345 -21.10 -2.89 0.17
CA SER A 345 -22.20 -2.13 -0.46
C SER A 345 -23.56 -2.66 -0.02
N VAL A 346 -23.76 -3.98 -0.05
CA VAL A 346 -25.02 -4.61 0.39
C VAL A 346 -25.25 -4.37 1.88
N LEU A 347 -24.22 -4.55 2.72
CA LEU A 347 -24.32 -4.27 4.15
C LEU A 347 -24.72 -2.81 4.44
N TYR A 348 -24.10 -1.84 3.78
CA TYR A 348 -24.41 -0.42 3.99
C TYR A 348 -25.81 -0.04 3.55
N VAL A 349 -26.27 -0.53 2.40
CA VAL A 349 -27.64 -0.25 1.92
C VAL A 349 -28.67 -0.85 2.88
N LEU A 350 -28.47 -2.10 3.32
CA LEU A 350 -29.37 -2.74 4.29
C LEU A 350 -29.36 -2.05 5.65
N VAL A 351 -28.18 -1.66 6.17
CA VAL A 351 -28.07 -0.90 7.43
C VAL A 351 -28.75 0.45 7.30
N ALA A 352 -28.59 1.17 6.18
CA ALA A 352 -29.26 2.46 5.95
C ALA A 352 -30.79 2.29 5.89
N MET A 353 -31.31 1.33 5.14
CA MET A 353 -32.76 1.03 5.10
C MET A 353 -33.31 0.66 6.48
N THR A 354 -32.60 -0.18 7.22
CA THR A 354 -33.00 -0.63 8.56
C THR A 354 -32.98 0.52 9.56
N ALA A 355 -31.89 1.29 9.61
CA ALA A 355 -31.72 2.41 10.51
C ALA A 355 -32.84 3.46 10.32
N VAL A 356 -33.11 3.80 9.06
CA VAL A 356 -34.17 4.73 8.67
C VAL A 356 -35.54 4.20 9.08
N SER A 357 -35.85 2.94 8.77
CA SER A 357 -37.19 2.41 9.06
C SER A 357 -37.49 2.24 10.55
N VAL A 358 -36.47 2.07 11.40
CA VAL A 358 -36.64 1.83 12.84
C VAL A 358 -36.80 3.14 13.63
N VAL A 359 -36.08 4.23 13.28
CA VAL A 359 -36.12 5.49 14.05
C VAL A 359 -36.46 6.75 13.23
N GLY A 360 -36.50 6.67 11.90
CA GLY A 360 -36.71 7.81 10.99
C GLY A 360 -35.45 8.66 10.75
N ALA A 361 -35.40 9.38 9.63
CA ALA A 361 -34.22 10.18 9.26
C ALA A 361 -33.92 11.33 10.24
N ASP A 362 -34.94 12.00 10.76
CA ASP A 362 -34.77 13.13 11.69
C ASP A 362 -34.10 12.70 13.00
N ALA A 363 -34.47 11.53 13.54
CA ALA A 363 -33.84 10.98 14.74
C ALA A 363 -32.40 10.48 14.48
N LEU A 364 -32.13 9.92 13.29
CA LEU A 364 -30.76 9.58 12.87
C LEU A 364 -29.88 10.83 12.75
N ALA A 365 -30.40 11.92 12.19
CA ALA A 365 -29.70 13.19 12.04
C ALA A 365 -29.39 13.85 13.40
N ALA A 366 -30.35 13.81 14.34
CA ALA A 366 -30.17 14.34 15.68
C ALA A 366 -29.21 13.50 16.56
N SER A 367 -29.02 12.21 16.27
CA SER A 367 -28.22 11.32 17.10
C SER A 367 -26.70 11.50 16.89
N PRO A 368 -25.90 11.69 17.94
CA PRO A 368 -24.44 11.71 17.82
C PRO A 368 -23.85 10.32 17.47
N ARG A 369 -24.64 9.24 17.67
CA ARG A 369 -24.25 7.83 17.51
C ARG A 369 -25.37 7.06 16.77
N PRO A 370 -25.70 7.41 15.51
CA PRO A 370 -26.97 7.05 14.87
C PRO A 370 -27.26 5.54 14.88
N ILE A 371 -26.30 4.73 14.45
CA ILE A 371 -26.44 3.28 14.35
C ILE A 371 -26.64 2.62 15.73
N ALA A 372 -26.05 3.18 16.80
CA ALA A 372 -26.22 2.64 18.15
C ALA A 372 -27.62 2.93 18.73
N ALA A 373 -28.18 4.10 18.43
CA ALA A 373 -29.55 4.46 18.79
C ALA A 373 -30.61 3.56 18.11
N VAL A 374 -30.35 3.07 16.89
CA VAL A 374 -31.21 2.08 16.21
C VAL A 374 -31.35 0.80 17.04
N LEU A 375 -30.23 0.26 17.55
CA LEU A 375 -30.25 -0.99 18.30
C LEU A 375 -30.84 -0.81 19.71
N ASP A 376 -30.64 0.37 20.31
CA ASP A 376 -31.26 0.77 21.56
C ASP A 376 -32.79 0.82 21.44
N HIS A 377 -33.31 1.38 20.35
CA HIS A 377 -34.76 1.43 20.07
C HIS A 377 -35.40 0.03 19.94
N ILE A 378 -34.65 -0.97 19.46
CA ILE A 378 -35.15 -2.34 19.24
C ILE A 378 -35.01 -3.22 20.48
N LEU A 379 -33.85 -3.18 21.15
CA LEU A 379 -33.50 -4.10 22.24
C LEU A 379 -33.69 -3.50 23.65
N GLY A 380 -33.88 -2.19 23.76
CA GLY A 380 -33.88 -1.47 25.02
C GLY A 380 -32.51 -1.45 25.69
N ASP A 381 -32.52 -1.32 27.02
CA ASP A 381 -31.34 -1.10 27.87
C ASP A 381 -30.15 -2.02 27.53
N GLY A 382 -29.14 -1.45 26.88
CA GLY A 382 -27.89 -2.12 26.52
C GLY A 382 -27.67 -2.34 25.02
N GLY A 383 -28.69 -2.11 24.18
CA GLY A 383 -28.57 -2.09 22.72
C GLY A 383 -27.51 -1.07 22.27
N GLU A 384 -27.56 0.16 22.80
CA GLU A 384 -26.55 1.18 22.50
C GLU A 384 -25.13 0.73 22.91
N THR A 385 -24.99 0.12 24.08
CA THR A 385 -23.70 -0.32 24.65
C THR A 385 -22.98 -1.35 23.79
N VAL A 386 -23.68 -2.40 23.34
CA VAL A 386 -23.09 -3.46 22.51
C VAL A 386 -22.54 -2.89 21.21
N LEU A 387 -23.30 -2.00 20.58
CA LEU A 387 -22.92 -1.47 19.28
C LEU A 387 -21.91 -0.32 19.36
N ALA A 388 -21.97 0.49 20.41
CA ALA A 388 -20.93 1.48 20.70
C ALA A 388 -19.58 0.79 20.96
N ALA A 389 -19.55 -0.35 21.66
CA ALA A 389 -18.33 -1.14 21.82
C ALA A 389 -17.80 -1.70 20.49
N ALA A 390 -18.69 -2.21 19.62
CA ALA A 390 -18.31 -2.65 18.28
C ALA A 390 -17.75 -1.49 17.43
N ALA A 391 -18.36 -0.30 17.50
CA ALA A 391 -17.92 0.90 16.79
C ALA A 391 -16.57 1.43 17.28
N LEU A 392 -16.27 1.34 18.58
CA LEU A 392 -14.93 1.64 19.13
C LEU A 392 -13.86 0.72 18.56
N VAL A 393 -14.14 -0.60 18.52
CA VAL A 393 -13.25 -1.59 17.90
C VAL A 393 -13.06 -1.29 16.40
N ALA A 394 -14.14 -0.95 15.70
CA ALA A 394 -14.13 -0.62 14.28
C ALA A 394 -13.24 0.58 13.96
N THR A 395 -13.54 1.71 14.59
CA THR A 395 -12.87 2.98 14.32
C THR A 395 -11.42 2.99 14.80
N ALA A 396 -11.08 2.25 15.86
CA ALA A 396 -9.69 2.02 16.24
C ALA A 396 -8.91 1.21 15.19
N ASN A 397 -9.53 0.17 14.60
CA ASN A 397 -8.92 -0.64 13.53
C ASN A 397 -8.73 0.19 12.24
N THR A 398 -9.73 0.95 11.82
CA THR A 398 -9.61 1.84 10.65
C THR A 398 -8.54 2.92 10.85
N THR A 399 -8.43 3.53 12.04
CA THR A 399 -7.38 4.52 12.34
C THR A 399 -5.98 3.91 12.25
N LEU A 400 -5.82 2.66 12.72
CA LEU A 400 -4.56 1.90 12.59
C LEU A 400 -4.21 1.68 11.12
N LEU A 401 -5.19 1.33 10.29
CA LEU A 401 -4.97 1.17 8.86
C LEU A 401 -4.49 2.49 8.22
N CYS A 402 -5.24 3.59 8.34
CA CYS A 402 -4.90 4.87 7.70
C CYS A 402 -3.50 5.38 8.08
N LEU A 403 -3.11 5.29 9.36
CA LEU A 403 -1.76 5.68 9.82
C LEU A 403 -0.66 4.74 9.31
N THR A 404 -0.97 3.46 9.12
CA THR A 404 0.02 2.49 8.60
C THR A 404 0.17 2.55 7.08
N ALA A 405 -0.92 2.78 6.34
CA ALA A 405 -0.89 2.99 4.91
C ALA A 405 -0.16 4.27 4.54
N SER A 406 -0.54 5.41 5.13
CA SER A 406 0.13 6.70 4.88
C SER A 406 1.62 6.66 5.18
N SER A 407 2.03 6.05 6.30
CA SER A 407 3.44 5.91 6.64
C SER A 407 4.22 4.96 5.71
N ARG A 408 3.58 3.92 5.15
CA ARG A 408 4.16 3.05 4.10
C ARG A 408 4.32 3.79 2.77
N LEU A 409 3.31 4.56 2.36
CA LEU A 409 3.32 5.36 1.13
C LEU A 409 4.42 6.43 1.19
N MET A 410 4.49 7.19 2.29
CA MET A 410 5.56 8.16 2.54
C MET A 410 6.94 7.52 2.54
N TYR A 411 7.08 6.31 3.09
CA TYR A 411 8.33 5.54 3.04
C TYR A 411 8.71 5.18 1.60
N GLY A 412 7.76 4.69 0.79
CA GLY A 412 7.98 4.38 -0.64
C GLY A 412 8.45 5.61 -1.43
N MET A 413 7.71 6.72 -1.33
CA MET A 413 8.10 7.99 -1.96
C MET A 413 9.46 8.53 -1.47
N ALA A 414 9.85 8.27 -0.21
CA ALA A 414 11.16 8.65 0.31
C ALA A 414 12.30 7.75 -0.19
N VAL A 415 12.06 6.44 -0.37
CA VAL A 415 13.01 5.51 -1.00
C VAL A 415 13.25 5.86 -2.46
N GLU A 416 12.20 6.29 -3.18
CA GLU A 416 12.28 6.75 -4.56
C GLU A 416 12.82 8.19 -4.73
N GLY A 417 13.20 8.86 -3.63
CA GLY A 417 13.77 10.21 -3.64
C GLY A 417 12.78 11.36 -3.87
N ALA A 418 11.48 11.06 -3.98
CA ALA A 418 10.43 12.06 -4.12
C ALA A 418 10.16 12.83 -2.81
N LEU A 419 10.36 12.19 -1.65
CA LEU A 419 10.26 12.79 -0.32
C LEU A 419 11.61 12.80 0.42
N PRO A 420 11.80 13.66 1.45
CA PRO A 420 13.04 13.72 2.22
C PRO A 420 13.44 12.36 2.83
N PRO A 421 14.73 11.97 2.77
CA PRO A 421 15.20 10.64 3.21
C PRO A 421 15.04 10.39 4.72
N VAL A 422 14.72 11.43 5.50
CA VAL A 422 14.38 11.33 6.93
C VAL A 422 13.09 10.52 7.14
N LEU A 423 12.14 10.57 6.20
CA LEU A 423 10.90 9.79 6.22
C LEU A 423 11.15 8.30 5.90
N GLY A 424 12.24 7.98 5.19
CA GLY A 424 12.70 6.62 4.93
C GLY A 424 13.31 5.90 6.15
N ARG A 425 13.38 6.54 7.32
CA ARG A 425 14.00 5.95 8.52
C ARG A 425 13.08 4.93 9.20
N VAL A 426 13.55 3.68 9.23
CA VAL A 426 12.88 2.55 9.90
C VAL A 426 13.48 2.22 11.26
N ALA A 427 12.65 1.74 12.19
CA ALA A 427 13.07 1.33 13.52
C ALA A 427 13.77 -0.04 13.48
N MET A 428 14.94 -0.15 14.11
CA MET A 428 15.82 -1.34 14.06
C MET A 428 15.14 -2.68 14.40
N ARG A 429 14.26 -2.69 15.42
CA ARG A 429 13.62 -3.93 15.93
C ARG A 429 12.34 -4.31 15.19
N THR A 430 11.57 -3.31 14.76
CA THR A 430 10.21 -3.50 14.23
C THR A 430 10.12 -3.31 12.72
N ARG A 431 11.13 -2.68 12.10
CA ARG A 431 11.18 -2.22 10.71
C ARG A 431 10.06 -1.23 10.34
N ALA A 432 9.32 -0.69 11.31
CA ALA A 432 8.30 0.32 11.09
C ALA A 432 8.93 1.68 10.75
N PRO A 433 8.41 2.44 9.77
CA PRO A 433 8.90 3.78 9.42
C PRO A 433 8.45 4.81 10.46
N PHE A 434 9.05 4.78 11.65
CA PHE A 434 8.59 5.51 12.83
C PHE A 434 8.52 7.03 12.64
N VAL A 435 9.37 7.61 11.79
CA VAL A 435 9.31 9.04 11.47
C VAL A 435 8.06 9.35 10.63
N ALA A 436 7.77 8.55 9.61
CA ALA A 436 6.58 8.72 8.79
C ALA A 436 5.30 8.51 9.61
N ILE A 437 5.28 7.52 10.53
CA ILE A 437 4.18 7.35 11.49
C ILE A 437 4.03 8.58 12.39
N GLY A 438 5.13 9.12 12.93
CA GLY A 438 5.10 10.32 13.78
C GLY A 438 4.60 11.56 13.05
N VAL A 439 4.96 11.75 11.77
CA VAL A 439 4.44 12.83 10.94
C VAL A 439 2.96 12.61 10.63
N ALA A 440 2.55 11.41 10.22
CA ALA A 440 1.15 11.08 9.95
C ALA A 440 0.25 11.32 11.18
N ALA A 441 0.71 10.85 12.35
CA ALA A 441 0.04 11.06 13.63
C ALA A 441 -0.04 12.53 14.03
N GLY A 442 1.05 13.29 13.85
CA GLY A 442 1.08 14.72 14.13
C GLY A 442 0.14 15.51 13.23
N CYS A 443 0.13 15.22 11.93
CA CYS A 443 -0.80 15.84 10.98
C CYS A 443 -2.26 15.47 11.30
N ALA A 444 -2.57 14.19 11.51
CA ALA A 444 -3.92 13.74 11.89
C ALA A 444 -4.39 14.36 13.22
N ALA A 445 -3.50 14.49 14.21
CA ALA A 445 -3.80 15.14 15.49
C ALA A 445 -4.11 16.64 15.33
N LEU A 446 -3.33 17.36 14.51
CA LEU A 446 -3.58 18.77 14.21
C LEU A 446 -4.92 18.97 13.46
N ILE A 447 -5.22 18.08 12.49
CA ILE A 447 -6.49 18.10 11.75
C ILE A 447 -7.67 17.80 12.69
N ALA A 448 -7.55 16.81 13.58
CA ALA A 448 -8.60 16.46 14.56
C ALA A 448 -8.82 17.55 15.63
N LEU A 449 -7.82 18.39 15.91
CA LEU A 449 -7.98 19.55 16.79
C LEU A 449 -8.68 20.73 16.09
N ALA A 450 -8.33 20.98 14.82
CA ALA A 450 -8.78 22.15 14.07
C ALA A 450 -10.12 21.97 13.33
N GLY A 451 -10.40 20.77 12.82
CA GLY A 451 -11.55 20.49 11.97
C GLY A 451 -12.73 19.84 12.69
N ASP A 452 -13.94 20.11 12.18
CA ASP A 452 -15.13 19.34 12.50
C ASP A 452 -15.22 18.06 11.64
N LEU A 453 -16.00 17.08 12.08
CA LEU A 453 -16.08 15.78 11.41
C LEU A 453 -16.56 15.88 9.95
N ALA A 454 -17.51 16.76 9.63
CA ALA A 454 -18.12 16.82 8.30
C ALA A 454 -17.17 17.48 7.29
N THR A 455 -16.53 18.60 7.66
CA THR A 455 -15.51 19.23 6.81
C THR A 455 -14.32 18.30 6.59
N VAL A 456 -13.84 17.63 7.65
CA VAL A 456 -12.71 16.69 7.56
C VAL A 456 -13.06 15.48 6.68
N ALA A 457 -14.24 14.87 6.84
CA ALA A 457 -14.70 13.80 5.95
C ALA A 457 -14.75 14.27 4.49
N GLY A 458 -15.40 15.40 4.19
CA GLY A 458 -15.49 15.92 2.83
C GLY A 458 -14.12 16.27 2.21
N VAL A 459 -13.14 16.72 3.00
CA VAL A 459 -11.77 16.96 2.50
C VAL A 459 -11.06 15.64 2.17
N THR A 460 -11.40 14.56 2.87
CA THR A 460 -10.98 13.20 2.50
C THR A 460 -11.64 12.79 1.18
N ASP A 461 -12.95 12.97 1.04
CA ASP A 461 -13.68 12.64 -0.20
C ASP A 461 -13.12 13.40 -1.41
N PHE A 462 -12.75 14.68 -1.24
CA PHE A 462 -12.06 15.44 -2.28
C PHE A 462 -10.71 14.82 -2.70
N ALA A 463 -9.90 14.36 -1.75
CA ALA A 463 -8.63 13.70 -2.04
C ALA A 463 -8.85 12.38 -2.80
N VAL A 464 -9.80 11.56 -2.37
CA VAL A 464 -10.15 10.30 -3.03
C VAL A 464 -10.77 10.55 -4.41
N TYR A 465 -11.55 11.60 -4.61
CA TYR A 465 -12.02 12.03 -5.93
C TYR A 465 -10.87 12.45 -6.85
N PHE A 466 -9.83 13.12 -6.33
CA PHE A 466 -8.62 13.42 -7.08
C PHE A 466 -7.86 12.14 -7.50
N GLU A 467 -7.70 11.20 -6.57
CA GLU A 467 -7.09 9.88 -6.85
C GLU A 467 -7.90 9.08 -7.88
N PHE A 468 -9.23 9.11 -7.78
CA PHE A 468 -10.12 8.46 -8.74
C PHE A 468 -9.96 9.05 -10.14
N VAL A 469 -9.81 10.37 -10.26
CA VAL A 469 -9.49 11.01 -11.54
C VAL A 469 -8.13 10.52 -12.05
N ALA A 470 -7.09 10.50 -11.20
CA ALA A 470 -5.76 10.04 -11.58
C ALA A 470 -5.75 8.56 -12.02
N VAL A 471 -6.41 7.66 -11.28
CA VAL A 471 -6.49 6.22 -11.56
C VAL A 471 -7.29 5.93 -12.83
N ASN A 472 -8.45 6.55 -13.00
CA ASN A 472 -9.26 6.36 -14.21
C ASN A 472 -8.55 6.90 -15.46
N LEU A 473 -7.93 8.08 -15.38
CA LEU A 473 -7.10 8.62 -16.47
C LEU A 473 -5.89 7.72 -16.76
N THR A 474 -5.24 7.17 -15.74
CA THR A 474 -4.08 6.27 -15.89
C THR A 474 -4.47 5.00 -16.65
N VAL A 475 -5.59 4.34 -16.32
CA VAL A 475 -6.08 3.17 -17.08
C VAL A 475 -6.37 3.52 -18.53
N ILE A 476 -7.06 4.64 -18.78
CA ILE A 476 -7.38 5.11 -20.14
C ILE A 476 -6.09 5.38 -20.92
N ALA A 477 -5.13 6.10 -20.36
CA ALA A 477 -3.88 6.45 -21.03
C ALA A 477 -3.00 5.20 -21.29
N LEU A 478 -2.89 4.29 -20.31
CA LEU A 478 -2.13 3.04 -20.47
C LEU A 478 -2.67 2.18 -21.62
N ARG A 479 -3.95 2.26 -22.00
CA ARG A 479 -4.48 1.57 -23.19
C ARG A 479 -3.76 1.98 -24.48
N PHE A 480 -3.29 3.23 -24.55
CA PHE A 480 -2.66 3.81 -25.73
C PHE A 480 -1.14 3.85 -25.62
N THR A 481 -0.58 4.12 -24.42
CA THR A 481 0.88 4.17 -24.21
C THR A 481 1.51 2.78 -24.05
N MET A 482 0.80 1.82 -23.45
CA MET A 482 1.28 0.45 -23.20
C MET A 482 0.28 -0.62 -23.66
N PRO A 483 -0.07 -0.68 -24.96
CA PRO A 483 -1.09 -1.60 -25.49
C PRO A 483 -0.65 -3.08 -25.44
N ALA A 484 0.67 -3.35 -25.57
CA ALA A 484 1.23 -4.70 -25.63
C ALA A 484 1.55 -5.32 -24.25
N HIS A 485 1.45 -4.56 -23.16
CA HIS A 485 1.74 -5.07 -21.83
C HIS A 485 0.67 -6.10 -21.41
N PRO A 486 1.02 -7.23 -20.78
CA PRO A 486 0.04 -8.21 -20.31
C PRO A 486 -0.92 -7.57 -19.30
N ARG A 487 -2.21 -7.91 -19.45
CA ARG A 487 -3.32 -7.47 -18.57
C ARG A 487 -4.14 -8.69 -18.15
N PRO A 488 -3.79 -9.34 -17.03
CA PRO A 488 -4.45 -10.57 -16.58
C PRO A 488 -5.94 -10.36 -16.24
N PHE A 489 -6.31 -9.18 -15.76
CA PHE A 489 -7.67 -8.67 -15.83
C PHE A 489 -7.73 -7.55 -16.88
N ARG A 490 -8.81 -7.53 -17.67
CA ARG A 490 -9.06 -6.49 -18.66
C ARG A 490 -10.54 -6.11 -18.63
N ILE A 491 -10.82 -4.82 -18.46
CA ILE A 491 -12.19 -4.28 -18.56
C ILE A 491 -12.74 -4.59 -19.96
N SER A 492 -13.78 -5.43 -20.03
CA SER A 492 -14.34 -5.93 -21.29
C SER A 492 -15.09 -4.86 -22.08
N TRP A 493 -15.83 -3.97 -21.40
CA TRP A 493 -16.62 -2.93 -22.04
C TRP A 493 -15.72 -1.75 -22.43
N SER A 494 -15.37 -1.66 -23.72
CA SER A 494 -14.57 -0.59 -24.28
C SER A 494 -15.06 -0.17 -25.66
N VAL A 495 -15.05 1.14 -25.93
CA VAL A 495 -15.45 1.75 -27.21
C VAL A 495 -14.21 2.40 -27.82
N ARG A 496 -13.84 1.98 -29.04
CA ARG A 496 -12.63 2.45 -29.74
C ARG A 496 -11.34 2.41 -28.89
N GLY A 497 -11.21 1.39 -28.02
CA GLY A 497 -10.07 1.21 -27.13
C GLY A 497 -10.17 1.95 -25.78
N VAL A 498 -11.07 2.93 -25.64
CA VAL A 498 -11.36 3.59 -24.37
C VAL A 498 -12.30 2.70 -23.55
N PRO A 499 -11.93 2.28 -22.32
CA PRO A 499 -12.82 1.54 -21.44
C PRO A 499 -13.96 2.44 -20.96
N VAL A 500 -15.20 1.93 -20.94
CA VAL A 500 -16.38 2.73 -20.57
C VAL A 500 -16.47 2.99 -19.06
N PRO A 501 -16.27 2.00 -18.15
CA PRO A 501 -16.36 2.25 -16.71
C PRO A 501 -15.45 3.37 -16.18
N PRO A 502 -14.18 3.51 -16.61
CA PRO A 502 -13.33 4.61 -16.17
C PRO A 502 -13.81 5.99 -16.66
N VAL A 503 -14.43 6.07 -17.85
CA VAL A 503 -15.06 7.32 -18.33
C VAL A 503 -16.30 7.66 -17.52
N LEU A 504 -17.13 6.67 -17.19
CA LEU A 504 -18.27 6.86 -16.30
C LEU A 504 -17.82 7.26 -14.88
N GLY A 505 -16.71 6.70 -14.38
CA GLY A 505 -16.09 7.11 -13.11
C GLY A 505 -15.63 8.57 -13.11
N LEU A 506 -15.02 9.04 -14.21
CA LEU A 506 -14.65 10.45 -14.38
C LEU A 506 -15.88 11.38 -14.42
N LEU A 507 -16.93 11.00 -15.15
CA LEU A 507 -18.19 11.74 -15.18
C LEU A 507 -18.86 11.77 -13.81
N ALA A 508 -18.85 10.66 -13.09
CA ALA A 508 -19.40 10.54 -11.75
C ALA A 508 -18.69 11.44 -10.73
N VAL A 509 -17.34 11.47 -10.75
CA VAL A 509 -16.58 12.41 -9.91
C VAL A 509 -16.89 13.85 -10.29
N ALA A 510 -16.99 14.17 -11.59
CA ALA A 510 -17.35 15.52 -12.04
C ALA A 510 -18.76 15.97 -11.58
N VAL A 511 -19.68 15.02 -11.37
CA VAL A 511 -21.02 15.27 -10.82
C VAL A 511 -21.01 15.36 -9.27
N MET A 512 -20.12 14.64 -8.58
CA MET A 512 -20.04 14.64 -7.12
C MET A 512 -19.24 15.80 -6.52
N VAL A 513 -18.17 16.25 -7.19
CA VAL A 513 -17.34 17.37 -6.69
C VAL A 513 -18.16 18.63 -6.38
N PRO A 514 -19.12 19.08 -7.22
CA PRO A 514 -19.98 20.23 -6.89
C PRO A 514 -20.90 20.04 -5.67
N SER A 515 -21.14 18.80 -5.24
CA SER A 515 -21.95 18.49 -4.04
C SER A 515 -21.18 18.62 -2.73
N LEU A 516 -19.84 18.78 -2.80
CA LEU A 516 -19.01 19.07 -1.63
C LEU A 516 -19.14 20.55 -1.24
N GLY A 517 -19.14 20.83 0.07
CA GLY A 517 -19.26 22.20 0.57
C GLY A 517 -18.13 23.12 0.12
N THR A 518 -18.39 24.42 -0.04
CA THR A 518 -17.41 25.40 -0.53
C THR A 518 -16.12 25.43 0.30
N ASN A 519 -16.22 25.27 1.62
CA ASN A 519 -15.05 25.19 2.51
C ASN A 519 -14.22 23.92 2.22
N THR A 520 -14.87 22.79 2.03
CA THR A 520 -14.24 21.52 1.64
C THR A 520 -13.50 21.66 0.31
N LEU A 521 -14.14 22.26 -0.70
CA LEU A 521 -13.52 22.51 -2.00
C LEU A 521 -12.31 23.45 -1.90
N ALA A 522 -12.40 24.52 -1.10
CA ALA A 522 -11.30 25.45 -0.87
C ALA A 522 -10.11 24.78 -0.16
N LEU A 523 -10.37 23.96 0.86
CA LEU A 523 -9.35 23.19 1.58
C LEU A 523 -8.74 22.08 0.71
N GLY A 524 -9.54 21.41 -0.12
CA GLY A 524 -9.07 20.42 -1.09
C GLY A 524 -8.20 21.05 -2.19
N LEU A 525 -8.58 22.20 -2.74
CA LEU A 525 -7.74 22.94 -3.68
C LEU A 525 -6.46 23.45 -3.00
N LEU A 526 -6.52 23.87 -1.74
CA LEU A 526 -5.34 24.21 -0.96
C LEU A 526 -4.38 23.02 -0.80
N THR A 527 -4.86 21.79 -0.58
CA THR A 527 -3.98 20.62 -0.52
C THR A 527 -3.36 20.26 -1.88
N VAL A 528 -4.04 20.50 -3.02
CA VAL A 528 -3.41 20.43 -4.36
C VAL A 528 -2.25 21.42 -4.45
N VAL A 529 -2.50 22.68 -4.10
CA VAL A 529 -1.52 23.79 -4.23
C VAL A 529 -0.33 23.57 -3.30
N LEU A 530 -0.56 23.10 -2.07
CA LEU A 530 0.50 22.72 -1.14
C LEU A 530 1.35 21.55 -1.67
N GLY A 531 0.72 20.57 -2.35
CA GLY A 531 1.44 19.49 -3.03
C GLY A 531 2.33 19.99 -4.17
N GLY A 532 1.81 20.88 -5.02
CA GLY A 532 2.61 21.53 -6.07
C GLY A 532 3.75 22.38 -5.50
N GLY A 533 3.51 23.11 -4.40
CA GLY A 533 4.54 23.86 -3.68
C GLY A 533 5.61 22.97 -3.05
N ALA A 534 5.21 21.86 -2.41
CA ALA A 534 6.12 20.87 -1.87
C ALA A 534 6.99 20.25 -2.97
N TYR A 535 6.40 19.89 -4.11
CA TYR A 535 7.15 19.42 -5.28
C TYR A 535 8.18 20.45 -5.77
N ALA A 536 7.81 21.72 -5.88
CA ALA A 536 8.73 22.78 -6.31
C ALA A 536 9.89 23.02 -5.32
N LEU A 537 9.66 22.84 -4.02
CA LEU A 537 10.68 22.95 -2.97
C LEU A 537 11.61 21.72 -2.91
N LEU A 538 11.07 20.52 -3.13
CA LEU A 538 11.80 19.25 -3.09
C LEU A 538 12.54 18.96 -4.40
N GLY A 539 11.95 19.29 -5.56
CA GLY A 539 12.56 19.14 -6.88
C GLY A 539 13.82 20.00 -7.07
N ARG A 540 13.98 21.08 -6.29
CA ARG A 540 15.25 21.83 -6.19
C ARG A 540 16.37 21.10 -5.43
N ARG A 541 16.10 19.93 -4.85
CA ARG A 541 17.03 19.13 -4.04
C ARG A 541 17.30 17.73 -4.59
N ALA A 542 16.54 17.27 -5.58
CA ALA A 542 16.80 15.99 -6.24
C ALA A 542 18.01 16.14 -7.19
N PRO A 543 19.06 15.31 -7.08
CA PRO A 543 20.08 15.22 -8.11
C PRO A 543 19.47 14.63 -9.40
N ALA A 544 19.92 15.14 -10.54
CA ALA A 544 19.48 14.73 -11.88
C ALA A 544 19.99 13.35 -12.30
#